data_AF-A0A2G2YU53-F1
#
_entry.id   AF-A0A2G2YU53-F1
#
_cell.length_a   1.000
_cell.length_b   1.000
_cell.length_c   1.000
_cell.angle_alpha   90.00
_cell.angle_beta   90.00
_cell.angle_gamma   90.00
#
_symmetry.space_group_name_H-M   'P 1'
#
loop_
_entity.id
_entity.type
_entity.pdbx_description
1 polymer ?
#
loop_
_entity_poly.entity_id
_entity_poly.type
_entity_poly.pdbx_seq_one_letter_code
_entity_poly.pdbx_strand_id
1 'polypeptide(L)'
;MLVMAPPKSLQKLDLINTIQRLGVAYHFEREIEESLSYMNTHYEEWISEVAGDDLHGIALCFRLLRQQGYYTSRDAFRKFKVDQGDFKKKLVNDVHGMLSLYEAAQFRVHEEEILDEALTFTIT
;
A
#
# COMPACT_ATOMS: atom_id res chain seq x y z
N MET A 1 4.39 -9.19 20.96
CA MET A 1 4.83 -7.80 20.69
C MET A 1 5.22 -7.71 19.22
N LEU A 2 4.64 -6.77 18.46
CA LEU A 2 4.95 -6.45 17.05
C LEU A 2 6.41 -5.99 16.79
N VAL A 3 7.30 -6.16 17.77
CA VAL A 3 8.61 -5.50 17.91
C VAL A 3 9.74 -6.23 17.17
N MET A 4 9.52 -7.45 16.64
CA MET A 4 10.62 -8.28 16.11
C MET A 4 10.94 -8.08 14.62
N ALA A 5 10.11 -7.40 13.85
CA ALA A 5 10.36 -7.14 12.43
C ALA A 5 10.97 -5.73 12.24
N PRO A 6 11.94 -5.55 11.32
CA PRO A 6 12.48 -4.24 10.99
C PRO A 6 11.33 -3.27 10.68
N PRO A 7 11.38 -2.02 11.17
CA PRO A 7 10.25 -1.11 11.10
C PRO A 7 9.87 -0.75 9.66
N LYS A 8 10.77 -0.94 8.68
CA LYS A 8 10.55 -0.78 7.23
C LYS A 8 10.24 -2.09 6.47
N SER A 9 9.96 -3.22 7.12
CA SER A 9 9.78 -4.50 6.40
C SER A 9 8.35 -4.73 5.92
N LEU A 10 8.20 -5.30 4.71
CA LEU A 10 6.91 -5.74 4.16
C LEU A 10 6.17 -6.72 5.10
N GLN A 11 6.92 -7.63 5.72
CA GLN A 11 6.41 -8.60 6.71
C GLN A 11 5.68 -7.91 7.88
N LYS A 12 6.12 -6.72 8.28
CA LYS A 12 5.45 -5.95 9.33
C LYS A 12 4.11 -5.40 8.86
N LEU A 13 4.02 -4.93 7.62
CA LEU A 13 2.77 -4.49 7.00
C LEU A 13 1.78 -5.65 6.85
N ASP A 14 2.27 -6.83 6.41
CA ASP A 14 1.45 -8.04 6.32
C ASP A 14 0.89 -8.47 7.67
N LEU A 15 1.71 -8.39 8.73
CA LEU A 15 1.27 -8.69 10.08
C LEU A 15 0.20 -7.70 10.57
N ILE A 16 0.40 -6.39 10.35
CA ILE A 16 -0.60 -5.36 10.68
C ILE A 16 -1.90 -5.63 9.92
N ASN A 17 -1.82 -5.89 8.61
CA ASN A 17 -2.97 -6.21 7.76
C ASN A 17 -3.72 -7.45 8.26
N THR A 18 -2.99 -8.50 8.64
CA THR A 18 -3.58 -9.74 9.19
C THR A 18 -4.30 -9.47 10.51
N ILE A 19 -3.66 -8.74 11.42
CA ILE A 19 -4.25 -8.37 12.72
C ILE A 19 -5.55 -7.56 12.53
N GLN A 20 -5.54 -6.58 11.63
CA GLN A 20 -6.72 -5.78 11.32
C GLN A 20 -7.85 -6.63 10.70
N ARG A 21 -7.52 -7.51 9.75
CA ARG A 21 -8.50 -8.41 9.09
C ARG A 21 -9.10 -9.44 10.03
N LEU A 22 -8.34 -9.91 11.02
CA LEU A 22 -8.83 -10.79 12.07
C LEU A 22 -9.72 -10.08 13.10
N GLY A 23 -9.82 -8.75 13.05
CA GLY A 23 -10.63 -7.97 13.99
C GLY A 23 -10.04 -7.89 15.40
N VAL A 24 -8.73 -8.12 15.55
CA VAL A 24 -8.03 -8.14 16.86
C VAL A 24 -7.06 -6.98 17.05
N ALA A 25 -7.14 -5.96 16.19
CA ALA A 25 -6.27 -4.78 16.24
C ALA A 25 -6.38 -3.97 17.53
N TYR A 26 -7.51 -4.04 18.23
CA TYR A 26 -7.75 -3.35 19.50
C TYR A 26 -6.78 -3.79 20.63
N HIS A 27 -6.10 -4.93 20.49
CA HIS A 27 -5.04 -5.36 21.42
C HIS A 27 -3.67 -4.75 21.12
N PHE A 28 -3.51 -4.09 19.97
CA PHE A 28 -2.21 -3.66 19.43
C PHE A 28 -2.25 -2.23 18.87
N GLU A 29 -3.21 -1.40 19.30
CA GLU A 29 -3.45 -0.07 18.73
C GLU A 29 -2.18 0.78 18.73
N ARG A 30 -1.51 0.84 19.88
CA ARG A 30 -0.26 1.60 20.04
C ARG A 30 0.85 1.08 19.13
N GLU A 31 1.06 -0.23 19.08
CA GLU A 31 2.12 -0.82 18.23
C GLU A 31 1.85 -0.59 16.74
N ILE A 32 0.58 -0.65 16.32
CA ILE A 32 0.17 -0.38 14.94
C ILE A 32 0.39 1.11 14.62
N GLU A 33 -0.04 2.01 15.49
CA GLU A 33 0.14 3.46 15.33
C GLU A 33 1.62 3.84 15.24
N GLU A 34 2.45 3.38 16.18
CA GLU A 34 3.90 3.63 16.18
C GLU A 34 4.55 3.12 14.88
N SER A 35 4.10 1.96 14.38
CA SER A 35 4.61 1.37 13.15
C SER A 35 4.21 2.13 11.90
N LEU A 36 2.94 2.50 11.78
CA LEU A 36 2.43 3.22 10.60
C LEU A 36 2.90 4.67 10.59
N SER A 37 3.02 5.31 11.75
CA SER A 37 3.64 6.63 11.90
C SER A 37 5.09 6.63 11.37
N TYR A 38 5.89 5.64 11.81
CA TYR A 38 7.25 5.49 11.31
C TYR A 38 7.29 5.25 9.79
N MET A 39 6.42 4.39 9.26
CA MET A 39 6.34 4.13 7.81
C MET A 39 5.96 5.38 7.03
N ASN A 40 5.03 6.20 7.54
CA ASN A 40 4.62 7.44 6.89
C ASN A 40 5.80 8.42 6.76
N THR A 41 6.59 8.60 7.83
CA THR A 41 7.77 9.50 7.82
C THR A 41 8.83 9.06 6.82
N HIS A 42 8.93 7.76 6.52
CA HIS A 42 9.95 7.20 5.64
C HIS A 42 9.36 6.65 4.32
N TYR A 43 8.13 7.02 3.97
CA TYR A 43 7.39 6.43 2.85
C TYR A 43 8.12 6.61 1.51
N GLU A 44 8.62 7.82 1.23
CA GLU A 44 9.31 8.14 -0.02
C GLU A 44 10.66 7.41 -0.16
N GLU A 45 11.44 7.34 0.93
CA GLU A 45 12.68 6.56 0.99
C GLU A 45 12.38 5.07 0.78
N TRP A 46 11.36 4.55 1.46
CA TRP A 46 11.01 3.13 1.38
C TRP A 46 10.56 2.71 -0.03
N ILE A 47 9.79 3.55 -0.72
CA ILE A 47 9.37 3.30 -2.10
C ILE A 47 10.52 3.33 -3.08
N SER A 48 11.53 4.17 -2.83
CA SER A 48 12.69 4.33 -3.71
C SER A 48 13.75 3.23 -3.49
N GLU A 49 14.00 2.82 -2.24
CA GLU A 49 15.05 1.86 -1.88
C GLU A 49 14.59 0.40 -1.83
N VAL A 50 13.39 0.12 -1.30
CA VAL A 50 12.96 -1.23 -0.90
C VAL A 50 11.86 -1.78 -1.80
N ALA A 51 10.89 -0.96 -2.19
CA ALA A 51 9.70 -1.41 -2.91
C ALA A 51 9.79 -1.25 -4.44
N GLY A 52 11.01 -1.27 -5.01
CA GLY A 52 11.34 -0.87 -6.39
C GLY A 52 10.29 -1.26 -7.45
N ASP A 53 9.82 -2.50 -7.43
CA ASP A 53 8.78 -3.04 -8.33
C ASP A 53 7.70 -3.90 -7.63
N ASP A 54 7.65 -3.91 -6.29
CA ASP A 54 6.66 -4.72 -5.55
C ASP A 54 5.30 -4.00 -5.48
N LEU A 55 4.40 -4.35 -6.41
CA LEU A 55 3.05 -3.78 -6.47
C LEU A 55 2.26 -4.05 -5.18
N HIS A 56 2.38 -5.27 -4.64
CA HIS A 56 1.69 -5.64 -3.41
C HIS A 56 2.16 -4.76 -2.24
N GLY A 57 3.47 -4.67 -2.02
CA GLY A 57 4.02 -3.90 -0.90
C GLY A 57 3.65 -2.43 -0.96
N ILE A 58 3.74 -1.80 -2.14
CA ILE A 58 3.35 -0.39 -2.31
C ILE A 58 1.86 -0.20 -2.07
N ALA A 59 1.02 -1.02 -2.69
CA ALA A 59 -0.43 -0.90 -2.54
C ALA A 59 -0.88 -1.15 -1.10
N LEU A 60 -0.30 -2.14 -0.43
CA LEU A 60 -0.58 -2.45 0.96
C LEU A 60 -0.19 -1.29 1.90
N CYS A 61 1.04 -0.78 1.76
CA CYS A 61 1.52 0.34 2.56
C CYS A 61 0.62 1.56 2.39
N PHE A 62 0.33 1.92 1.13
CA PHE A 62 -0.57 3.01 0.78
C PHE A 62 -1.95 2.86 1.44
N ARG A 63 -2.56 1.66 1.33
CA ARG A 63 -3.87 1.38 1.92
C ARG A 63 -3.83 1.53 3.44
N LEU A 64 -2.86 0.91 4.11
CA LEU A 64 -2.77 0.92 5.57
C LEU A 64 -2.57 2.34 6.13
N LEU A 65 -1.74 3.16 5.47
CA LEU A 65 -1.53 4.55 5.86
C LEU A 65 -2.82 5.38 5.72
N ARG A 66 -3.51 5.27 4.58
CA ARG A 66 -4.78 5.99 4.38
C ARG A 66 -5.90 5.53 5.30
N GLN A 67 -5.95 4.24 5.64
CA GLN A 67 -6.89 3.71 6.63
C GLN A 67 -6.74 4.36 8.01
N GLN A 68 -5.54 4.85 8.35
CA GLN A 68 -5.27 5.57 9.60
C GLN A 68 -5.36 7.10 9.45
N GLY A 69 -5.80 7.60 8.29
CA GLY A 69 -5.94 9.04 8.03
C GLY A 69 -4.65 9.76 7.64
N TYR A 70 -3.56 9.05 7.38
CA TYR A 70 -2.35 9.68 6.82
C TYR A 70 -2.59 10.08 5.36
N TYR A 71 -2.10 11.27 5.00
CA TYR A 71 -1.98 11.64 3.59
C TYR A 71 -0.83 10.85 2.98
N THR A 72 -1.14 10.06 1.95
CA THR A 72 -0.14 9.26 1.25
C THR A 72 -0.22 9.54 -0.24
N SER A 73 0.92 9.89 -0.83
CA SER A 73 0.98 10.22 -2.25
C SER A 73 0.72 8.99 -3.11
N ARG A 74 -0.21 9.17 -4.05
CA ARG A 74 -0.55 8.22 -5.12
C ARG A 74 0.53 8.12 -6.21
N ASP A 75 1.51 9.03 -6.21
CA ASP A 75 2.54 9.06 -7.24
C ASP A 75 3.44 7.82 -7.23
N ALA A 76 3.46 7.09 -6.10
CA ALA A 76 4.06 5.77 -5.99
C ALA A 76 3.55 4.78 -7.05
N PHE A 77 2.32 4.98 -7.57
CA PHE A 77 1.75 4.11 -8.60
C PHE A 77 2.19 4.47 -10.03
N ARG A 78 2.79 5.65 -10.27
CA ARG A 78 3.21 6.06 -11.62
C ARG A 78 4.24 5.11 -12.23
N LYS A 79 5.09 4.49 -11.40
CA LYS A 79 6.08 3.49 -11.87
C LYS A 79 5.44 2.25 -12.51
N PHE A 80 4.17 1.98 -12.19
CA PHE A 80 3.42 0.85 -12.71
C PHE A 80 2.68 1.17 -14.01
N LYS A 81 2.74 2.41 -14.49
CA LYS A 81 2.20 2.84 -15.78
C LYS A 81 3.26 2.82 -16.89
N VAL A 82 2.81 2.66 -18.13
CA VAL A 82 3.63 2.96 -19.31
C VAL A 82 3.83 4.48 -19.39
N ASP A 83 4.89 4.97 -20.02
CA ASP A 83 5.18 6.41 -20.14
C ASP A 83 3.94 7.19 -20.61
N GLN A 84 3.43 8.07 -19.75
CA GLN A 84 2.18 8.84 -19.95
C GLN A 84 0.94 8.00 -20.37
N GLY A 85 0.89 6.72 -20.01
CA GLY A 85 -0.15 5.78 -20.47
C GLY A 85 -0.71 4.86 -19.38
N ASP A 86 -1.42 3.81 -19.77
CA ASP A 86 -2.11 2.89 -18.86
C ASP A 86 -1.19 2.09 -17.94
N PHE A 87 -1.78 1.44 -16.92
CA PHE A 87 -1.08 0.43 -16.11
C PHE A 87 -0.48 -0.67 -17.01
N LYS A 88 0.75 -1.07 -16.70
CA LYS A 88 1.50 -2.05 -17.49
C LYS A 88 0.74 -3.37 -17.50
N LYS A 89 0.34 -3.84 -18.69
CA LYS A 89 -0.41 -5.10 -18.87
C LYS A 89 0.25 -6.32 -18.21
N LYS A 90 1.59 -6.34 -18.04
CA LYS A 90 2.30 -7.43 -17.35
C LYS A 90 1.89 -7.62 -15.89
N LEU A 91 1.30 -6.60 -15.24
CA LEU A 91 0.89 -6.65 -13.84
C LEU A 91 -0.26 -7.64 -13.59
N VAL A 92 -1.04 -7.98 -14.62
CA VAL A 92 -2.12 -8.98 -14.51
C VAL A 92 -1.62 -10.37 -14.10
N ASN A 93 -0.33 -10.65 -14.29
CA ASN A 93 0.30 -11.90 -13.86
C ASN A 93 0.61 -11.91 -12.35
N ASP A 94 0.66 -10.75 -11.70
CA ASP A 94 0.82 -10.61 -10.25
C ASP A 94 -0.56 -10.49 -9.59
N VAL A 95 -1.23 -11.63 -9.41
CA VAL A 95 -2.59 -11.69 -8.83
C VAL A 95 -2.64 -11.04 -7.44
N HIS A 96 -1.59 -11.20 -6.63
CA HIS A 96 -1.53 -10.65 -5.28
C HIS A 96 -1.36 -9.13 -5.28
N GLY A 97 -0.48 -8.62 -6.14
CA GLY A 97 -0.32 -7.19 -6.40
C GLY A 97 -1.61 -6.57 -6.95
N MET A 98 -2.28 -7.23 -7.90
CA MET A 98 -3.56 -6.78 -8.46
C MET A 98 -4.66 -6.66 -7.40
N LEU A 99 -4.81 -7.67 -6.53
CA LEU A 99 -5.75 -7.60 -5.42
C LEU A 99 -5.42 -6.45 -4.47
N SER A 100 -4.14 -6.27 -4.16
CA SER A 100 -3.69 -5.19 -3.26
C SER A 100 -3.95 -3.82 -3.87
N LEU A 101 -3.71 -3.66 -5.17
CA LEU A 101 -3.99 -2.44 -5.92
C LEU A 101 -5.50 -2.13 -5.96
N TYR A 102 -6.34 -3.16 -6.18
CA TYR A 102 -7.79 -3.02 -6.12
C TYR A 102 -8.25 -2.49 -4.76
N GLU A 103 -7.74 -3.08 -3.67
CA GLU A 103 -8.08 -2.64 -2.31
C GLU A 103 -7.59 -1.22 -2.02
N ALA A 104 -6.39 -0.87 -2.48
CA ALA A 104 -5.82 0.47 -2.33
C ALA A 104 -6.63 1.53 -3.09
N ALA A 105 -7.11 1.21 -4.29
CA ALA A 105 -7.93 2.11 -5.11
C ALA A 105 -9.30 2.46 -4.49
N GLN A 106 -9.77 1.69 -3.50
CA GLN A 106 -10.96 2.04 -2.73
C GLN A 106 -10.75 3.26 -1.80
N PHE A 107 -9.49 3.59 -1.49
CA PHE A 107 -9.13 4.74 -0.64
C PHE A 107 -8.82 6.00 -1.44
N ARG A 108 -9.21 6.07 -2.71
CA ARG A 108 -9.06 7.26 -3.55
C ARG A 108 -9.92 8.42 -3.06
N VAL A 109 -9.42 9.64 -3.24
CA VAL A 109 -10.18 10.87 -2.99
C VAL A 109 -10.46 11.62 -4.29
N HIS A 110 -11.12 12.78 -4.22
CA HIS A 110 -11.37 13.59 -5.41
C HIS A 110 -10.05 14.01 -6.07
N GLU A 111 -10.09 14.18 -7.40
CA GLU A 111 -8.93 14.53 -8.23
C GLU A 111 -7.85 13.43 -8.31
N GLU A 112 -8.17 12.26 -7.76
CA GLU A 112 -7.66 10.88 -7.77
C GLU A 112 -7.22 10.16 -9.04
N GLU A 113 -7.10 10.77 -10.23
CA GLU A 113 -7.23 10.02 -11.51
C GLU A 113 -6.46 8.69 -11.62
N ILE A 114 -5.17 8.63 -11.21
CA ILE A 114 -4.37 7.38 -11.23
C ILE A 114 -5.01 6.22 -10.44
N LEU A 115 -5.77 6.50 -9.38
CA LEU A 115 -6.47 5.50 -8.59
C LEU A 115 -7.82 5.13 -9.19
N ASP A 116 -8.48 6.03 -9.92
CA ASP A 116 -9.66 5.70 -10.73
C ASP A 116 -9.29 4.73 -11.87
N GLU A 117 -8.15 5.00 -12.52
CA GLU A 117 -7.55 4.11 -13.51
C GLU A 117 -7.14 2.76 -12.89
N ALA A 118 -6.53 2.77 -11.70
CA ALA A 118 -6.14 1.55 -10.99
C ALA A 118 -7.35 0.67 -10.67
N LEU A 119 -8.47 1.28 -10.26
CA LEU A 119 -9.72 0.57 -10.04
C LEU A 119 -10.23 -0.08 -11.33
N THR A 120 -10.24 0.68 -12.43
CA THR A 120 -10.69 0.19 -13.74
C THR A 120 -9.82 -0.98 -14.23
N PHE A 121 -8.50 -0.83 -14.09
CA PHE A 121 -7.51 -1.83 -14.49
C PHE A 121 -7.64 -3.14 -13.71
N THR A 122 -8.03 -3.09 -12.43
CA THR A 122 -8.09 -4.28 -11.57
C THR A 122 -9.39 -5.07 -11.66
N ILE A 123 -10.43 -4.52 -12.31
CA ILE A 123 -11.74 -5.16 -12.48
C ILE A 123 -11.89 -5.80 -13.88
N THR A 124 -11.00 -5.45 -14.83
CA THR A 124 -11.05 -5.89 -16.24
C THR A 124 -10.21 -7.14 -16.46
#